data_AF-A0A9X9MHA4-F1
#
_entry.id   AF-A0A9X9MHA4-F1
#
_cell.length_a   1.000
_cell.length_b   1.000
_cell.length_c   1.000
_cell.angle_alpha   90.00
_cell.angle_beta   90.00
_cell.angle_gamma   90.00
#
_symmetry.space_group_name_H-M   'P 1'
#
loop_
_entity.id
_entity.type
_entity.pdbx_description
1 polymer ?
#
loop_
_entity_poly.entity_id
_entity_poly.type
_entity_poly.pdbx_seq_one_letter_code
_entity_poly.pdbx_strand_id
1 'polypeptide(L)'
;STALSTFYVQTWDEYHTKTLTLGLINGPVEGVLLLIAIYIITAIKGGASLWQQSMLRTLGIQEHAFIPSFIYELAFNEINILQGSLVLFINIFQSSRNVIKARHLRGENARGALLGLLPLLITWMLITAYLRLNPEILYNHLVPFLIFVGLMNAYSVGQIITAHLAQMPFPYFNILVLPLAFGFYDSLGPILHNKFGMGWPSILETTSYQTSYCLCMVGFALGIYGSFVVDVIVTICDYLDIWCLTIKYPREKEPLAFISKKNT
;
A
#
# COMPACT_ATOMS: atom_id res chain seq x y z
N SER A 1 -3.10 -6.53 2.97
CA SER A 1 -2.82 -6.55 1.52
C SER A 1 -3.90 -5.87 0.69
N THR A 2 -5.11 -6.42 0.61
CA THR A 2 -6.22 -5.91 -0.23
C THR A 2 -6.67 -4.47 0.09
N ALA A 3 -6.62 -4.09 1.37
CA ALA A 3 -6.91 -2.72 1.80
C ALA A 3 -5.88 -1.70 1.26
N LEU A 4 -4.59 -2.05 1.27
CA LEU A 4 -3.51 -1.18 0.77
C LEU A 4 -3.61 -0.99 -0.75
N SER A 5 -3.92 -2.05 -1.49
CA SER A 5 -4.16 -1.98 -2.93
C SER A 5 -5.37 -1.12 -3.27
N THR A 6 -6.44 -1.23 -2.47
CA THR A 6 -7.63 -0.37 -2.61
C THR A 6 -7.26 1.09 -2.43
N PHE A 7 -6.54 1.41 -1.35
CA PHE A 7 -6.11 2.78 -1.08
C PHE A 7 -5.25 3.35 -2.22
N TYR A 8 -4.29 2.57 -2.73
CA TYR A 8 -3.48 2.96 -3.90
C TYR A 8 -4.34 3.29 -5.12
N VAL A 9 -5.29 2.41 -5.47
CA VAL A 9 -6.16 2.60 -6.65
C VAL A 9 -7.00 3.87 -6.51
N GLN A 10 -7.45 4.19 -5.30
CA GLN A 10 -8.21 5.41 -5.06
C GLN A 10 -7.36 6.67 -5.15
N THR A 11 -6.17 6.66 -4.57
CA THR A 11 -5.25 7.80 -4.71
C THR A 11 -4.85 8.01 -6.16
N TRP A 12 -4.69 6.92 -6.94
CA TRP A 12 -4.47 6.98 -8.38
C TRP A 12 -5.66 7.60 -9.14
N ASP A 13 -6.89 7.21 -8.78
CA ASP A 13 -8.12 7.82 -9.35
C ASP A 13 -8.14 9.32 -9.13
N GLU A 14 -7.97 9.73 -7.86
CA GLU A 14 -7.98 11.13 -7.44
C GLU A 14 -6.88 11.93 -8.15
N TYR A 15 -5.69 11.33 -8.31
CA TYR A 15 -4.60 11.95 -9.06
C TYR A 15 -5.00 12.32 -10.49
N HIS A 16 -5.67 11.40 -11.19
CA HIS A 16 -6.01 11.59 -12.60
C HIS A 16 -7.34 12.30 -12.84
N THR A 17 -8.34 12.15 -11.96
CA THR A 17 -9.65 12.79 -12.15
C THR A 17 -9.70 14.19 -11.56
N LYS A 18 -8.84 14.50 -10.58
CA LYS A 18 -8.83 15.75 -9.79
C LYS A 18 -10.14 15.99 -9.02
N THR A 19 -10.92 14.94 -8.87
CA THR A 19 -12.19 14.96 -8.15
C THR A 19 -12.21 13.77 -7.22
N LEU A 20 -12.48 13.99 -5.95
CA LEU A 20 -12.95 12.93 -5.06
C LEU A 20 -14.34 12.51 -5.55
N THR A 21 -14.41 11.65 -6.56
CA THR A 21 -15.65 10.94 -6.87
C THR A 21 -15.85 9.95 -5.73
N LEU A 22 -16.47 10.44 -4.67
CA LEU A 22 -17.13 9.67 -3.65
C LEU A 22 -18.22 8.88 -4.39
N GLY A 23 -17.87 7.69 -4.91
CA GLY A 23 -18.83 6.82 -5.57
C GLY A 23 -19.99 6.51 -4.63
N LEU A 24 -21.16 6.20 -5.19
CA LEU A 24 -22.36 5.83 -4.42
C LEU A 24 -22.09 4.70 -3.40
N ILE A 25 -21.08 3.87 -3.70
CA ILE A 25 -20.45 2.90 -2.81
C ILE A 25 -19.04 3.41 -2.52
N ASN A 26 -18.82 3.92 -1.31
CA ASN A 26 -17.48 4.25 -0.84
C ASN A 26 -16.75 2.97 -0.47
N GLY A 27 -16.20 2.27 -1.46
CA GLY A 27 -15.51 0.98 -1.28
C GLY A 27 -14.68 0.84 0.01
N PRO A 28 -13.89 1.84 0.44
CA PRO A 28 -13.14 1.78 1.69
C PRO A 28 -13.98 2.02 2.93
N VAL A 29 -14.93 2.96 2.91
CA VAL A 29 -15.73 3.28 4.10
C VAL A 29 -16.68 2.13 4.43
N GLU A 30 -17.32 1.54 3.42
CA GLU A 30 -18.15 0.35 3.59
C GLU A 30 -17.32 -0.88 3.96
N GLY A 31 -16.14 -1.05 3.34
CA GLY A 31 -15.20 -2.13 3.68
C GLY A 31 -14.67 -2.02 5.12
N VAL A 32 -14.32 -0.81 5.57
CA VAL A 32 -13.88 -0.53 6.94
C VAL A 32 -15.02 -0.71 7.93
N LEU A 33 -16.23 -0.26 7.62
CA LEU A 33 -17.42 -0.50 8.45
C LEU A 33 -17.71 -2.00 8.60
N LEU A 34 -17.59 -2.78 7.54
CA LEU A 34 -17.78 -4.23 7.61
C LEU A 34 -16.66 -4.90 8.43
N LEU A 35 -15.40 -4.47 8.27
CA LEU A 35 -14.27 -4.95 9.09
C LEU A 35 -14.45 -4.60 10.57
N ILE A 36 -14.90 -3.38 10.88
CA ILE A 36 -15.23 -2.95 12.24
C ILE A 36 -16.34 -3.83 12.80
N ALA A 37 -17.40 -4.11 12.04
CA ALA A 37 -18.46 -5.01 12.47
C ALA A 37 -17.94 -6.43 12.76
N ILE A 38 -17.07 -6.99 11.91
CA ILE A 38 -16.43 -8.29 12.11
C ILE A 38 -15.54 -8.29 13.36
N TYR A 39 -14.77 -7.23 13.58
CA TYR A 39 -13.94 -7.09 14.78
C TYR A 39 -14.76 -6.95 16.05
N ILE A 40 -15.89 -6.25 16.02
CA ILE A 40 -16.83 -6.18 17.14
C ILE A 40 -17.41 -7.57 17.44
N ILE A 41 -17.83 -8.31 16.42
CA ILE A 41 -18.33 -9.69 16.57
C ILE A 41 -17.24 -10.60 17.16
N THR A 42 -16.00 -10.45 16.70
CA THR A 42 -14.84 -11.20 17.21
C THR A 42 -14.55 -10.85 18.68
N ALA A 43 -14.66 -9.57 19.05
CA ALA A 43 -14.46 -9.10 20.41
C ALA A 43 -15.54 -9.61 21.38
N ILE A 44 -16.80 -9.68 20.93
CA ILE A 44 -17.91 -10.19 21.75
C ILE A 44 -17.86 -11.73 21.88
N LYS A 45 -17.48 -12.45 20.82
CA LYS A 45 -17.45 -13.93 20.80
C LYS A 45 -16.13 -14.54 21.29
N GLY A 46 -15.13 -13.73 21.61
CA GLY A 46 -14.06 -14.08 22.55
C GLY A 46 -13.04 -15.12 22.10
N GLY A 47 -12.40 -14.96 20.93
CA GLY A 47 -11.18 -15.75 20.66
C GLY A 47 -10.56 -15.58 19.27
N ALA A 48 -9.23 -15.67 19.21
CA ALA A 48 -8.47 -15.75 17.95
C ALA A 48 -8.81 -17.03 17.13
N SER A 49 -9.32 -18.07 17.80
CA SER A 49 -9.78 -19.31 17.16
C SER A 49 -11.01 -19.12 16.26
N LEU A 50 -11.77 -18.03 16.42
CA LEU A 50 -12.92 -17.71 15.56
C LEU A 50 -12.52 -17.49 14.10
N TRP A 51 -11.29 -17.02 13.84
CA TRP A 51 -10.81 -16.75 12.48
C TRP A 51 -10.62 -18.01 11.64
N GLN A 52 -10.42 -19.16 12.29
CA GLN A 52 -10.30 -20.48 11.64
C GLN A 52 -11.60 -21.28 11.66
N GLN A 53 -12.65 -20.78 12.33
CA GLN A 53 -13.96 -21.43 12.37
C GLN A 53 -14.83 -20.95 11.20
N SER A 54 -15.71 -21.85 10.73
CA SER A 54 -16.69 -21.58 9.68
C SER A 54 -17.65 -20.45 10.11
N MET A 55 -17.72 -19.37 9.32
CA MET A 55 -18.41 -18.13 9.68
C MET A 55 -19.90 -18.35 10.00
N LEU A 56 -20.58 -19.14 9.19
CA LEU A 56 -22.03 -19.35 9.30
C LEU A 56 -22.40 -20.25 10.50
N ARG A 57 -21.55 -21.24 10.82
CA ARG A 57 -21.68 -22.07 12.04
C ARG A 57 -21.49 -21.24 13.31
N THR A 58 -20.51 -20.34 13.33
CA THR A 58 -20.23 -19.46 14.47
C THR A 58 -21.31 -18.39 14.66
N LEU A 59 -21.96 -17.96 13.57
CA LEU A 59 -23.11 -17.03 13.59
C LEU A 59 -24.44 -17.71 14.00
N GLY A 60 -24.48 -19.04 14.11
CA GLY A 60 -25.67 -19.79 14.53
C GLY A 60 -26.74 -19.92 13.45
N ILE A 61 -26.39 -19.68 12.18
CA ILE A 61 -27.30 -19.81 11.04
C ILE A 61 -27.39 -21.31 10.74
N GLN A 62 -28.61 -21.87 10.78
CA GLN A 62 -28.82 -23.28 10.43
C GLN A 62 -28.56 -23.50 8.93
N GLU A 63 -28.04 -24.68 8.59
CA GLU A 63 -27.73 -25.06 7.21
C GLU A 63 -29.03 -25.08 6.38
N HIS A 64 -29.28 -24.01 5.64
CA HIS A 64 -30.43 -23.91 4.75
C HIS A 64 -30.03 -24.39 3.35
N ALA A 65 -30.88 -25.19 2.70
CA ALA A 65 -30.64 -25.76 1.38
C ALA A 65 -30.40 -24.73 0.24
N PHE A 66 -30.60 -23.44 0.52
CA PHE A 66 -30.33 -22.34 -0.41
C PHE A 66 -28.88 -21.85 -0.36
N ILE A 67 -28.12 -22.15 0.71
CA ILE A 67 -26.72 -21.74 0.86
C ILE A 67 -25.84 -22.92 0.43
N PRO A 68 -25.03 -22.79 -0.63
CA PRO A 68 -24.07 -23.83 -1.02
C PRO A 68 -23.17 -24.20 0.16
N SER A 69 -22.98 -25.50 0.41
CA SER A 69 -22.16 -26.02 1.51
C SER A 69 -20.74 -25.44 1.56
N PHE A 70 -20.17 -25.16 0.39
CA PHE A 70 -18.88 -24.47 0.25
C PHE A 70 -18.84 -23.08 0.92
N ILE A 71 -19.92 -22.30 0.83
CA ILE A 71 -20.00 -20.98 1.48
C ILE A 71 -20.26 -21.13 2.99
N TYR A 72 -20.96 -22.19 3.38
CA TYR A 72 -21.29 -22.50 4.77
C TYR A 72 -20.06 -22.87 5.62
N GLU A 73 -19.12 -23.62 5.03
CA GLU A 73 -17.89 -24.06 5.70
C GLU A 73 -16.76 -23.04 5.64
N LEU A 74 -16.89 -21.98 4.83
CA LEU A 74 -15.84 -21.00 4.61
C LEU A 74 -15.44 -20.32 5.92
N ALA A 75 -14.14 -20.34 6.21
CA ALA A 75 -13.60 -19.73 7.43
C ALA A 75 -13.68 -18.20 7.35
N PHE A 76 -13.73 -17.52 8.50
CA PHE A 76 -13.73 -16.06 8.55
C PHE A 76 -12.57 -15.43 7.76
N ASN A 77 -11.37 -16.01 7.81
CA ASN A 77 -10.23 -15.52 7.04
C ASN A 77 -10.48 -15.57 5.51
N GLU A 78 -11.07 -16.66 5.01
CA GLU A 78 -11.32 -16.86 3.58
C GLU A 78 -12.39 -15.90 3.06
N ILE A 79 -13.44 -15.66 3.84
CA ILE A 79 -14.48 -14.68 3.49
C ILE A 79 -13.92 -13.26 3.47
N ASN A 80 -13.06 -12.90 4.42
CA ASN A 80 -12.40 -11.59 4.43
C ASN A 80 -11.50 -11.38 3.21
N ILE A 81 -10.76 -12.42 2.79
CA ILE A 81 -9.95 -12.37 1.57
C ILE A 81 -10.85 -12.24 0.34
N LEU A 82 -11.93 -13.02 0.27
CA LEU A 82 -12.89 -12.98 -0.84
C LEU A 82 -13.53 -11.59 -0.98
N GLN A 83 -14.05 -11.06 0.12
CA GLN A 83 -14.65 -9.73 0.17
C GLN A 83 -13.64 -8.65 -0.20
N GLY A 84 -12.45 -8.66 0.41
CA GLY A 84 -11.40 -7.69 0.08
C GLY A 84 -11.01 -7.75 -1.40
N SER A 85 -10.98 -8.95 -2.00
CA SER A 85 -10.67 -9.13 -3.42
C SER A 85 -11.78 -8.61 -4.33
N LEU A 86 -13.04 -8.85 -3.96
CA LEU A 86 -14.20 -8.33 -4.68
C LEU A 86 -14.23 -6.80 -4.66
N VAL A 87 -14.03 -6.20 -3.48
CA VAL A 87 -13.97 -4.74 -3.32
C VAL A 87 -12.84 -4.15 -4.15
N LEU A 88 -11.65 -4.76 -4.11
CA LEU A 88 -10.51 -4.32 -4.92
C LEU A 88 -10.84 -4.38 -6.42
N PHE A 89 -11.45 -5.46 -6.90
CA PHE A 89 -11.82 -5.60 -8.30
C PHE A 89 -12.83 -4.54 -8.75
N ILE A 90 -13.88 -4.31 -7.95
CA ILE A 90 -14.87 -3.27 -8.20
C ILE A 90 -14.20 -1.89 -8.23
N ASN A 91 -13.32 -1.60 -7.27
CA ASN A 91 -12.59 -0.34 -7.21
C ASN A 91 -11.71 -0.13 -8.45
N ILE A 92 -10.92 -1.13 -8.86
CA ILE A 92 -10.09 -1.04 -10.08
C ILE A 92 -10.95 -0.76 -11.30
N PHE A 93 -12.08 -1.47 -11.44
CA PHE A 93 -12.96 -1.32 -12.60
C PHE A 93 -13.64 0.05 -12.64
N GLN A 94 -14.25 0.47 -11.54
CA GLN A 94 -14.93 1.76 -11.45
C GLN A 94 -13.95 2.91 -11.62
N SER A 95 -12.81 2.86 -10.93
CA SER A 95 -11.75 3.85 -11.02
C SER A 95 -11.19 3.97 -12.44
N SER A 96 -10.92 2.84 -13.10
CA SER A 96 -10.46 2.84 -14.50
C SER A 96 -11.47 3.50 -15.42
N ARG A 97 -12.76 3.19 -15.28
CA ARG A 97 -13.81 3.82 -16.10
C ARG A 97 -13.92 5.32 -15.85
N ASN A 98 -13.80 5.74 -14.60
CA ASN A 98 -13.87 7.13 -14.20
C ASN A 98 -12.70 7.94 -14.77
N VAL A 99 -11.47 7.43 -14.62
CA VAL A 99 -10.25 8.01 -15.19
C VAL A 99 -10.33 8.10 -16.71
N ILE A 100 -10.76 7.03 -17.39
CA ILE A 100 -10.93 7.04 -18.86
C ILE A 100 -11.93 8.13 -19.27
N LYS A 101 -13.09 8.20 -18.62
CA LYS A 101 -14.13 9.18 -18.92
C LYS A 101 -13.62 10.62 -18.68
N ALA A 102 -13.01 10.89 -17.53
CA ALA A 102 -12.49 12.21 -17.18
C ALA A 102 -11.38 12.67 -18.13
N ARG A 103 -10.46 11.77 -18.50
CA ARG A 103 -9.38 12.03 -19.46
C ARG A 103 -9.92 12.29 -20.86
N HIS A 104 -10.90 11.50 -21.30
CA HIS A 104 -11.52 11.66 -22.62
C HIS A 104 -12.30 12.99 -22.72
N LEU A 105 -12.95 13.44 -21.64
CA LEU A 105 -13.60 14.75 -21.59
C LEU A 105 -12.60 15.92 -21.70
N ARG A 106 -11.35 15.71 -21.26
CA ARG A 106 -10.26 16.68 -21.40
C ARG A 106 -9.45 16.52 -22.69
N GLY A 107 -9.80 15.57 -23.56
CA GLY A 107 -9.06 15.28 -24.80
C GLY A 107 -7.68 14.63 -24.58
N GLU A 108 -7.43 14.06 -23.41
CA GLU A 108 -6.13 13.49 -23.03
C GLU A 108 -6.09 11.96 -23.25
N ASN A 109 -4.89 11.43 -23.51
CA ASN A 109 -4.68 9.99 -23.72
C ASN A 109 -4.88 9.18 -22.42
N ALA A 110 -5.94 8.36 -22.35
CA ALA A 110 -6.21 7.52 -21.17
C ALA A 110 -5.17 6.41 -20.91
N ARG A 111 -4.45 5.95 -21.96
CA ARG A 111 -3.48 4.84 -21.85
C ARG A 111 -2.35 5.14 -20.85
N GLY A 112 -1.81 6.37 -20.87
CA GLY A 112 -0.74 6.76 -19.94
C GLY A 112 -1.17 6.69 -18.48
N ALA A 113 -2.44 7.01 -18.18
CA ALA A 113 -2.96 6.89 -16.82
C ALA A 113 -3.06 5.42 -16.38
N LEU A 114 -3.58 4.54 -17.26
CA LEU A 114 -3.71 3.11 -16.97
C LEU A 114 -2.36 2.41 -16.76
N LEU A 115 -1.28 2.92 -17.37
CA LEU A 115 0.08 2.44 -17.10
C LEU A 115 0.47 2.64 -15.62
N GLY A 116 -0.14 3.58 -14.91
CA GLY A 116 0.06 3.77 -13.47
C GLY A 116 -0.45 2.61 -12.60
N LEU A 117 -1.32 1.74 -13.13
CA LEU A 117 -1.78 0.53 -12.44
C LEU A 117 -0.81 -0.66 -12.62
N LEU A 118 0.05 -0.64 -13.64
CA LEU A 118 1.02 -1.73 -13.88
C LEU A 118 2.02 -1.90 -12.74
N PRO A 119 2.63 -0.85 -12.17
CA PRO A 119 3.53 -0.98 -11.02
C PRO A 119 2.89 -1.71 -9.85
N LEU A 120 1.61 -1.43 -9.56
CA LEU A 120 0.86 -2.13 -8.51
C LEU A 120 0.76 -3.63 -8.82
N LEU A 121 0.30 -3.99 -10.02
CA LEU A 121 0.13 -5.39 -10.42
C LEU A 121 1.46 -6.15 -10.42
N ILE A 122 2.51 -5.55 -11.01
CA ILE A 122 3.85 -6.15 -11.07
C ILE A 122 4.38 -6.38 -9.66
N THR A 123 4.24 -5.39 -8.77
CA THR A 123 4.71 -5.51 -7.39
C THR A 123 3.98 -6.63 -6.66
N TRP A 124 2.65 -6.75 -6.78
CA TRP A 124 1.89 -7.83 -6.15
C TRP A 124 2.19 -9.21 -6.74
N MET A 125 2.38 -9.32 -8.05
CA MET A 125 2.82 -10.55 -8.69
C MET A 125 4.20 -10.96 -8.17
N LEU A 126 5.12 -10.00 -8.00
CA LEU A 126 6.46 -10.27 -7.51
C LEU A 126 6.47 -10.71 -6.04
N ILE A 127 5.67 -10.06 -5.17
CA ILE A 127 5.50 -10.45 -3.76
C ILE A 127 5.01 -11.90 -3.66
N THR A 128 3.94 -12.23 -4.39
CA THR A 128 3.32 -13.56 -4.35
C THR A 128 4.24 -14.63 -4.94
N ALA A 129 4.94 -14.32 -6.02
CA ALA A 129 5.94 -15.21 -6.60
C ALA A 129 7.09 -15.45 -5.61
N TYR A 130 7.68 -14.40 -5.03
CA TYR A 130 8.78 -14.52 -4.07
C TYR A 130 8.42 -15.35 -2.83
N LEU A 131 7.23 -15.12 -2.24
CA LEU A 131 6.75 -15.92 -1.11
C LEU A 131 6.52 -17.39 -1.45
N ARG A 132 6.05 -17.67 -2.68
CA ARG A 132 5.85 -19.05 -3.14
C ARG A 132 7.16 -19.79 -3.38
N LEU A 133 8.20 -19.07 -3.78
CA LEU A 133 9.54 -19.62 -3.98
C LEU A 133 10.28 -19.87 -2.65
N ASN A 134 10.01 -19.06 -1.62
CA ASN A 134 10.69 -19.13 -0.33
C ASN A 134 9.70 -19.42 0.82
N PRO A 135 9.28 -20.68 1.00
CA PRO A 135 8.33 -21.06 2.05
C PRO A 135 8.89 -20.81 3.46
N GLU A 136 10.22 -20.86 3.65
CA GLU A 136 10.88 -20.52 4.91
C GLU A 136 10.51 -19.11 5.40
N ILE A 137 10.47 -18.13 4.49
CA ILE A 137 10.08 -16.75 4.84
C ILE A 137 8.60 -16.70 5.20
N LEU A 138 7.75 -17.47 4.51
CA LEU A 138 6.32 -17.54 4.76
C LEU A 138 5.99 -18.08 6.15
N TYR A 139 6.73 -19.08 6.64
CA TYR A 139 6.46 -19.72 7.93
C TYR A 139 7.23 -19.10 9.11
N ASN A 140 8.49 -18.69 8.90
CA ASN A 140 9.38 -18.28 9.99
C ASN A 140 9.57 -16.75 10.08
N HIS A 141 9.41 -16.01 8.97
CA HIS A 141 9.75 -14.58 8.90
C HIS A 141 8.65 -13.71 8.24
N LEU A 142 7.39 -14.14 8.36
CA LEU A 142 6.26 -13.45 7.76
C LEU A 142 6.09 -12.02 8.29
N VAL A 143 6.29 -11.81 9.59
CA VAL A 143 6.05 -10.50 10.24
C VAL A 143 6.99 -9.42 9.70
N PRO A 144 8.33 -9.58 9.71
CA PRO A 144 9.24 -8.63 9.06
C PRO A 144 8.90 -8.38 7.58
N PHE A 145 8.56 -9.44 6.85
CA PHE A 145 8.22 -9.32 5.43
C PHE A 145 6.93 -8.50 5.22
N LEU A 146 5.90 -8.67 6.05
CA LEU A 146 4.68 -7.87 6.01
C LEU A 146 4.94 -6.40 6.33
N ILE A 147 5.86 -6.09 7.26
CA ILE A 147 6.27 -4.71 7.55
C ILE A 147 6.93 -4.09 6.31
N PHE A 148 7.85 -4.81 5.66
CA PHE A 148 8.48 -4.36 4.42
C PHE A 148 7.44 -4.07 3.32
N VAL A 149 6.51 -5.01 3.07
CA VAL A 149 5.44 -4.83 2.08
C VAL A 149 4.54 -3.65 2.45
N GLY A 150 4.24 -3.47 3.74
CA GLY A 150 3.46 -2.33 4.23
C GLY A 150 4.14 -0.99 3.95
N LEU A 151 5.42 -0.86 4.32
CA LEU A 151 6.24 0.34 4.06
C LEU A 151 6.37 0.63 2.56
N MET A 152 6.59 -0.39 1.75
CA MET A 152 6.66 -0.25 0.29
C MET A 152 5.37 0.33 -0.29
N ASN A 153 4.21 -0.18 0.13
CA ASN A 153 2.91 0.35 -0.31
C ASN A 153 2.66 1.77 0.22
N ALA A 154 2.99 2.04 1.49
CA ALA A 154 2.86 3.36 2.10
C ALA A 154 3.71 4.41 1.36
N TYR A 155 4.94 4.06 1.00
CA TYR A 155 5.83 4.90 0.20
C TYR A 155 5.23 5.20 -1.18
N SER A 156 4.76 4.17 -1.90
CA SER A 156 4.10 4.34 -3.21
C SER A 156 2.92 5.29 -3.15
N VAL A 157 2.04 5.15 -2.16
CA VAL A 157 0.89 6.05 -2.03
C VAL A 157 1.32 7.46 -1.62
N GLY A 158 2.28 7.58 -0.69
CA GLY A 158 2.85 8.87 -0.31
C GLY A 158 3.40 9.65 -1.51
N GLN A 159 4.11 8.99 -2.42
CA GLN A 159 4.61 9.61 -3.65
C GLN A 159 3.49 10.09 -4.58
N ILE A 160 2.39 9.36 -4.70
CA ILE A 160 1.24 9.80 -5.52
C ILE A 160 0.58 11.03 -4.91
N ILE A 161 0.40 11.05 -3.58
CA ILE A 161 -0.17 12.19 -2.87
C ILE A 161 0.71 13.43 -3.05
N THR A 162 2.02 13.31 -2.83
CA THR A 162 2.93 14.45 -2.99
C THR A 162 3.01 14.92 -4.43
N ALA A 163 3.01 14.00 -5.41
CA ALA A 163 2.96 14.35 -6.81
C ALA A 163 1.64 15.05 -7.19
N HIS A 164 0.51 14.65 -6.59
CA HIS A 164 -0.77 15.32 -6.78
C HIS A 164 -0.73 16.76 -6.27
N LEU A 165 -0.31 16.95 -5.02
CA LEU A 165 -0.31 18.25 -4.35
C LEU A 165 0.69 19.23 -5.00
N ALA A 166 1.88 18.74 -5.35
CA ALA A 166 2.91 19.54 -5.99
C ALA A 166 2.74 19.66 -7.52
N GLN A 167 1.66 19.11 -8.09
CA GLN A 167 1.40 19.07 -9.54
C GLN A 167 2.59 18.51 -10.36
N MET A 168 3.29 17.52 -9.81
CA MET A 168 4.43 16.83 -10.43
C MET A 168 3.95 15.68 -11.32
N PRO A 169 4.80 15.19 -12.26
CA PRO A 169 4.48 13.99 -13.05
C PRO A 169 4.26 12.76 -12.16
N PHE A 170 3.45 11.82 -12.67
CA PHE A 170 3.09 10.62 -11.93
C PHE A 170 4.32 9.71 -11.68
N PRO A 171 4.54 9.24 -10.44
CA PRO A 171 5.67 8.38 -10.11
C PRO A 171 5.38 6.92 -10.51
N TYR A 172 5.93 6.47 -11.64
CA TYR A 172 5.76 5.08 -12.12
C TYR A 172 6.70 4.06 -11.44
N PHE A 173 7.78 4.52 -10.81
CA PHE A 173 8.82 3.65 -10.25
C PHE A 173 8.88 3.75 -8.73
N ASN A 174 8.84 2.60 -8.07
CA ASN A 174 9.09 2.48 -6.64
C ASN A 174 10.44 1.78 -6.43
N ILE A 175 11.40 2.49 -5.84
CA ILE A 175 12.76 1.99 -5.59
C ILE A 175 12.78 0.81 -4.62
N LEU A 176 11.77 0.68 -3.74
CA LEU A 176 11.63 -0.42 -2.80
C LEU A 176 11.22 -1.74 -3.46
N VAL A 177 10.87 -1.73 -4.76
CA VAL A 177 10.67 -2.96 -5.54
C VAL A 177 12.01 -3.62 -5.88
N LEU A 178 13.12 -2.86 -5.92
CA LEU A 178 14.43 -3.40 -6.33
C LEU A 178 14.97 -4.51 -5.41
N PRO A 179 14.96 -4.36 -4.06
CA PRO A 179 15.33 -5.47 -3.18
C PRO A 179 14.43 -6.69 -3.42
N LEU A 180 13.13 -6.50 -3.56
CA LEU A 180 12.21 -7.61 -3.81
C LEU A 180 12.51 -8.32 -5.15
N ALA A 181 12.82 -7.56 -6.20
CA ALA A 181 13.20 -8.10 -7.50
C ALA A 181 14.53 -8.87 -7.43
N PHE A 182 15.49 -8.37 -6.66
CA PHE A 182 16.75 -9.07 -6.41
C PHE A 182 16.54 -10.40 -5.70
N GLY A 183 15.77 -10.42 -4.61
CA GLY A 183 15.46 -11.66 -3.89
C GLY A 183 14.73 -12.67 -4.77
N PHE A 184 13.76 -12.22 -5.57
CA PHE A 184 13.08 -13.07 -6.55
C PHE A 184 14.03 -13.64 -7.60
N TYR A 185 14.90 -12.80 -8.18
CA TYR A 185 15.88 -13.24 -9.15
C TYR A 185 16.85 -14.26 -8.57
N ASP A 186 17.40 -14.04 -7.38
CA ASP A 186 18.28 -15.01 -6.70
C ASP A 186 17.59 -16.37 -6.51
N SER A 187 16.30 -16.34 -6.13
CA SER A 187 15.48 -17.54 -5.93
C SER A 187 15.15 -18.30 -7.22
N LEU A 188 15.24 -17.67 -8.39
CA LEU A 188 15.02 -18.33 -9.69
C LEU A 188 16.22 -19.19 -10.12
N GLY A 189 17.43 -18.84 -9.70
CA GLY A 189 18.67 -19.56 -10.03
C GLY A 189 18.60 -21.09 -9.80
N PRO A 190 18.27 -21.56 -8.57
CA PRO A 190 18.21 -22.99 -8.27
C PRO A 190 17.09 -23.71 -9.03
N ILE A 191 15.99 -23.03 -9.35
CA ILE A 191 14.88 -23.61 -10.12
C ILE A 191 15.28 -23.80 -11.58
N LEU A 192 15.96 -22.82 -12.15
CA LEU A 192 16.45 -22.89 -13.52
C LEU A 192 17.53 -23.98 -13.65
N HIS A 193 18.39 -24.11 -12.65
CA HIS A 193 19.37 -25.20 -12.57
C HIS A 193 18.67 -26.57 -12.55
N ASN A 194 17.67 -26.76 -11.69
CA ASN A 194 16.95 -28.04 -11.56
C ASN A 194 16.10 -28.41 -12.78
N LYS A 195 15.53 -27.43 -13.51
CA LYS A 195 14.65 -27.70 -14.67
C LYS A 195 15.36 -27.72 -16.00
N PHE A 196 16.34 -26.84 -16.20
CA PHE A 196 16.96 -26.58 -17.50
C PHE A 196 18.47 -26.82 -17.51
N GLY A 197 19.08 -27.19 -16.37
CA GLY A 197 20.52 -27.41 -16.26
C GLY A 197 21.37 -26.13 -16.38
N MET A 198 20.75 -24.97 -16.58
CA MET A 198 21.38 -23.65 -16.56
C MET A 198 20.84 -22.87 -15.37
N GLY A 199 21.70 -22.47 -14.44
CA GLY A 199 21.31 -21.65 -13.29
C GLY A 199 22.54 -21.26 -12.47
N TRP A 200 22.35 -20.35 -11.52
CA TRP A 200 23.37 -19.93 -10.57
C TRP A 200 23.04 -20.46 -9.17
N PRO A 201 24.05 -20.71 -8.32
CA PRO A 201 23.81 -21.02 -6.92
C PRO A 201 23.13 -19.83 -6.24
N SER A 202 22.06 -20.09 -5.49
CA SER A 202 21.37 -19.05 -4.72
C SER A 202 22.25 -18.64 -3.54
N ILE A 203 22.49 -17.34 -3.39
CA ILE A 203 23.27 -16.80 -2.27
C ILE A 203 22.41 -16.84 -0.99
N LEU A 204 21.09 -16.82 -1.15
CA LEU A 204 20.09 -16.83 -0.08
C LEU A 204 19.60 -18.25 0.26
N GLU A 205 20.35 -19.31 -0.05
CA GLU A 205 19.90 -20.68 0.19
C GLU A 205 19.89 -21.05 1.69
N THR A 206 20.82 -20.51 2.49
CA THR A 206 20.87 -20.76 3.93
C THR A 206 19.85 -19.92 4.69
N THR A 207 19.13 -20.54 5.63
CA THR A 207 18.15 -19.88 6.52
C THR A 207 18.68 -18.59 7.15
N SER A 208 19.94 -18.59 7.62
CA SER A 208 20.56 -17.41 8.25
C SER A 208 20.71 -16.22 7.29
N TYR A 209 21.03 -16.48 6.01
CA TYR A 209 21.13 -15.44 4.99
C TYR A 209 19.75 -14.91 4.59
N GLN A 210 18.72 -15.76 4.53
CA GLN A 210 17.35 -15.34 4.28
C GLN A 210 16.80 -14.42 5.38
N THR A 211 17.04 -14.76 6.65
CA THR A 211 16.62 -13.92 7.78
C THR A 211 17.33 -12.56 7.73
N SER A 212 18.65 -12.57 7.55
CA SER A 212 19.46 -11.36 7.47
C SER A 212 19.02 -10.48 6.31
N TYR A 213 18.76 -11.09 5.15
CA TYR A 213 18.25 -10.39 3.98
C TYR A 213 16.87 -9.77 4.21
N CYS A 214 15.93 -10.50 4.81
CA CYS A 214 14.61 -9.95 5.16
C CYS A 214 14.72 -8.74 6.09
N LEU A 215 15.59 -8.80 7.11
CA LEU A 215 15.82 -7.68 8.00
C LEU A 215 16.50 -6.50 7.29
N CYS A 216 17.45 -6.76 6.39
CA CYS A 216 18.06 -5.73 5.55
C CYS A 216 17.02 -5.06 4.64
N MET A 217 16.09 -5.81 4.05
CA MET A 217 14.99 -5.25 3.25
C MET A 217 14.11 -4.31 4.08
N VAL A 218 13.75 -4.71 5.30
CA VAL A 218 12.99 -3.87 6.23
C VAL A 218 13.77 -2.61 6.59
N GLY A 219 15.05 -2.73 6.95
CA GLY A 219 15.92 -1.60 7.27
C GLY A 219 16.06 -0.62 6.10
N PHE A 220 16.24 -1.15 4.88
CA PHE A 220 16.29 -0.34 3.67
C PHE A 220 14.97 0.38 3.41
N ALA A 221 13.83 -0.31 3.56
CA ALA A 221 12.51 0.31 3.42
C ALA A 221 12.25 1.39 4.47
N LEU A 222 12.65 1.17 5.72
CA LEU A 222 12.58 2.18 6.78
C LEU A 222 13.44 3.40 6.46
N GLY A 223 14.65 3.20 5.95
CA GLY A 223 15.55 4.30 5.57
C GLY A 223 14.97 5.16 4.46
N ILE A 224 14.53 4.56 3.35
CA ILE A 224 13.96 5.28 2.21
C ILE A 224 12.63 5.96 2.58
N TYR A 225 11.72 5.23 3.24
CA TYR A 225 10.44 5.80 3.66
C TYR A 225 10.63 6.91 4.69
N GLY A 226 11.53 6.71 5.66
CA GLY A 226 11.87 7.71 6.67
C GLY A 226 12.44 8.98 6.07
N SER A 227 13.41 8.86 5.14
CA SER A 227 13.94 10.01 4.40
C SER A 227 12.84 10.75 3.67
N PHE A 228 11.99 10.04 2.95
CA PHE A 228 10.87 10.64 2.22
C PHE A 228 9.91 11.41 3.13
N VAL A 229 9.57 10.87 4.29
CA VAL A 229 8.71 11.56 5.26
C VAL A 229 9.36 12.85 5.77
N VAL A 230 10.65 12.79 6.11
CA VAL A 230 11.40 13.97 6.56
C VAL A 230 11.47 15.03 5.45
N ASP A 231 11.79 14.63 4.23
CA ASP A 231 11.90 15.54 3.08
C ASP A 231 10.58 16.26 2.81
N VAL A 232 9.45 15.55 2.84
CA VAL A 232 8.12 16.13 2.65
C VAL A 232 7.79 17.12 3.77
N ILE A 233 8.02 16.74 5.03
CA ILE A 233 7.74 17.59 6.19
C ILE A 233 8.57 18.87 6.13
N VAL A 234 9.89 18.74 5.96
CA VAL A 234 10.80 19.88 5.92
C VAL A 234 10.47 20.80 4.75
N THR A 235 10.24 20.24 3.55
CA THR A 235 9.89 21.04 2.37
C THR A 235 8.59 21.82 2.57
N ILE A 236 7.56 21.22 3.17
CA ILE A 236 6.29 21.91 3.45
C ILE A 236 6.49 22.99 4.52
N CYS A 237 7.21 22.69 5.60
CA CYS A 237 7.53 23.64 6.65
C CYS A 237 8.31 24.85 6.14
N ASP A 238 9.31 24.61 5.30
CA ASP A 238 10.13 25.66 4.69
C ASP A 238 9.32 26.50 3.69
N TYR A 239 8.45 25.88 2.90
CA TYR A 239 7.60 26.59 1.94
C TYR A 239 6.54 27.47 2.63
N LEU A 240 5.90 26.95 3.70
CA LEU A 240 4.87 27.66 4.45
C LEU A 240 5.43 28.58 5.55
N ASP A 241 6.74 28.56 5.78
CA ASP A 241 7.43 29.28 6.85
C ASP A 241 6.88 28.98 8.26
N ILE A 242 6.56 27.71 8.53
CA ILE A 242 6.03 27.22 9.82
C ILE A 242 6.92 26.13 10.42
N TRP A 243 6.93 26.00 11.74
CA TRP A 243 7.54 24.84 12.40
C TRP A 243 6.50 23.73 12.55
N CYS A 244 6.90 22.49 12.29
CA CYS A 244 5.95 21.36 12.20
C CYS A 244 5.15 21.10 13.50
N LEU A 245 5.71 21.45 14.66
CA LEU A 245 5.09 21.23 15.98
C LEU A 245 5.12 22.49 16.87
N THR A 246 5.38 23.67 16.30
CA THR A 246 5.48 24.92 17.08
C THR A 246 4.98 26.11 16.27
N ILE A 247 4.19 26.98 16.89
CA ILE A 247 3.70 28.19 16.23
C ILE A 247 4.86 29.18 16.10
N LYS A 248 5.12 29.64 14.86
CA LYS A 248 6.11 30.69 14.60
C LYS A 248 5.49 32.05 14.94
N TYR A 249 5.97 32.69 16.00
CA TYR A 249 5.58 34.07 16.32
C TYR A 249 6.46 35.05 15.53
N PRO A 250 5.88 35.99 14.76
CA PRO A 250 6.65 37.05 14.13
C PRO A 250 7.40 37.83 15.21
N ARG A 251 8.72 38.02 15.05
CA ARG A 251 9.44 39.02 15.85
C ARG A 251 8.91 40.39 15.43
N GLU A 252 8.36 41.15 16.38
CA GLU A 252 8.02 42.55 16.17
C GLU A 252 9.25 43.24 15.56
N LYS A 253 9.08 43.81 14.36
CA LYS A 253 10.14 44.64 13.76
C LYS A 253 10.29 45.84 14.69
N GLU A 254 11.42 45.94 15.37
CA GLU A 254 11.80 47.18 16.07
C GLU A 254 11.61 48.35 15.09
N PRO A 255 10.83 49.37 15.44
CA PRO A 255 10.66 50.52 14.57
C PRO A 255 12.02 51.16 14.36
N LEU A 256 12.42 51.30 13.09
CA LEU A 256 13.61 52.03 12.67
C LEU A 256 13.65 53.38 13.39
N ALA A 257 14.54 53.51 14.37
CA ALA A 257 14.82 54.77 15.01
C ALA A 257 15.32 55.72 13.92
N PHE A 258 14.48 56.69 13.55
CA PHE A 258 14.83 57.76 12.64
C PHE A 258 16.06 58.48 13.21
N ILE A 259 17.23 58.20 12.63
CA ILE A 259 18.45 58.97 12.87
C ILE A 259 18.19 60.36 12.29
N SER A 260 17.72 61.27 13.15
CA SER A 260 17.68 62.70 12.86
C SER A 260 19.12 63.21 12.72
N LYS A 261 19.58 63.37 11.48
CA LYS A 261 20.74 64.20 11.17
C LYS A 261 20.41 65.63 11.59
N LYS A 262 20.89 66.04 12.76
CA LYS A 262 20.97 67.45 13.15
C LYS A 262 22.12 68.10 12.37
N ASN A 263 21.77 68.85 11.33
CA ASN A 263 22.62 69.92 10.79
C ASN A 263 22.46 71.13 11.71
N THR A 264 23.52 71.49 12.42
CA THR A 264 23.98 72.85 12.81
C THR A 264 25.15 72.69 13.77
#